data_AF-A0A2D5BTU8-F1
#
_entry.id   AF-A0A2D5BTU8-F1
#
_cell.length_a   1.000
_cell.length_b   1.000
_cell.length_c   1.000
_cell.angle_alpha   90.00
_cell.angle_beta   90.00
_cell.angle_gamma   90.00
#
_symmetry.space_group_name_H-M   'P 1'
#
loop_
_entity.id
_entity.type
_entity.pdbx_description
1 polymer ?
#
loop_
_entity_poly.entity_id
_entity_poly.type
_entity_poly.pdbx_seq_one_letter_code
_entity_poly.pdbx_strand_id
1 'polypeptide(L)'
;MGESCITIAQTVNDKARMAMSSLVHALHELDSYAVARIVAKEGKAPQLLLLAPSIEPELECLVDVPLPFAEDIRVYRFPPLDKVIGSSGTVITKHRYLPSDDLVTAMSDYVDSEYIT
;
A
#
# COMPACT_ATOMS: atom_id res chain seq x y z
N MET A 1 8.79 6.77 -6.35
CA MET A 1 8.80 6.63 -4.88
C MET A 1 10.06 5.87 -4.49
N GLY A 2 10.57 6.07 -3.27
CA GLY A 2 11.86 5.52 -2.84
C GLY A 2 11.81 4.04 -2.45
N GLU A 3 12.96 3.51 -2.06
CA GLU A 3 13.10 2.16 -1.52
C GLU A 3 12.46 2.06 -0.13
N SER A 4 11.99 0.87 0.22
CA SER A 4 11.50 0.58 1.57
C SER A 4 12.67 0.19 2.47
N CYS A 5 12.61 0.62 3.74
CA CYS A 5 13.62 0.30 4.74
C CYS A 5 12.98 -0.44 5.93
N ILE A 6 13.82 -1.02 6.78
CA ILE A 6 13.38 -1.64 8.03
C ILE A 6 13.96 -0.82 9.19
N THR A 7 13.08 -0.28 10.01
CA THR A 7 13.43 0.37 11.27
C THR A 7 13.36 -0.65 12.40
N ILE A 8 14.47 -0.77 13.15
CA ILE A 8 14.62 -1.62 14.32
C ILE A 8 15.07 -0.80 15.54
N ALA A 9 14.75 -1.28 16.74
CA ALA A 9 15.26 -0.67 17.96
C ALA A 9 16.78 -0.85 18.05
N GLN A 10 17.44 0.07 18.76
CA GLN A 10 18.86 -0.08 19.08
C GLN A 10 19.09 -1.35 19.92
N THR A 11 19.86 -2.29 19.39
CA THR A 11 20.06 -3.63 19.97
C THR A 11 20.66 -3.64 21.37
N VAL A 12 21.46 -2.62 21.70
CA VAL A 12 22.11 -2.45 23.01
C VAL A 12 21.23 -1.79 24.07
N ASN A 13 20.04 -1.31 23.70
CA ASN A 13 19.16 -0.56 24.59
C ASN A 13 17.85 -1.34 24.83
N ASP A 14 17.81 -2.11 25.91
CA ASP A 14 16.65 -2.94 26.27
C ASP A 14 15.36 -2.13 26.47
N LYS A 15 15.46 -0.90 27.00
CA LYS A 15 14.29 -0.02 27.17
C LYS A 15 13.72 0.41 25.83
N ALA A 16 14.58 0.76 24.88
CA ALA A 16 14.15 1.11 23.52
C ALA A 16 13.55 -0.10 22.80
N ARG A 17 14.14 -1.29 22.97
CA ARG A 17 13.60 -2.53 22.40
C ARG A 17 12.20 -2.85 22.91
N MET A 18 12.00 -2.78 24.23
CA MET A 18 10.69 -3.01 24.84
C MET A 18 9.66 -1.97 24.38
N ALA A 19 10.02 -0.69 24.37
CA ALA A 19 9.11 0.38 23.94
C ALA A 19 8.70 0.21 22.46
N MET A 20 9.65 -0.12 21.60
CA MET A 20 9.37 -0.32 20.18
C MET A 20 8.54 -1.58 19.93
N SER A 21 8.84 -2.69 20.62
CA SER A 21 8.02 -3.90 20.61
C SER A 21 6.58 -3.58 20.97
N SER A 22 6.35 -2.87 22.10
CA SER A 22 5.00 -2.50 22.52
C SER A 22 4.27 -1.62 21.50
N LEU A 23 4.99 -0.75 20.78
CA LEU A 23 4.42 0.06 19.71
C LEU A 23 4.04 -0.77 18.48
N VAL A 24 4.92 -1.68 18.04
CA VAL A 24 4.67 -2.57 16.90
C VAL A 24 3.44 -3.46 17.17
N HIS A 25 3.37 -4.07 18.35
CA HIS A 25 2.22 -4.88 18.77
C HIS A 25 0.94 -4.05 18.82
N ALA A 26 0.96 -2.85 19.42
CA ALA A 26 -0.22 -1.98 19.47
C ALA A 26 -0.71 -1.57 18.06
N LEU A 27 0.20 -1.28 17.14
CA LEU A 27 -0.16 -0.97 15.74
C LEU A 27 -0.75 -2.19 15.03
N HIS A 28 -0.18 -3.38 15.27
CA HIS A 28 -0.65 -4.62 14.68
C HIS A 28 -2.05 -5.01 15.18
N GLU A 29 -2.29 -4.96 16.49
CA GLU A 29 -3.59 -5.29 17.09
C GLU A 29 -4.72 -4.33 16.65
N LEU A 30 -4.38 -3.10 16.30
CA LEU A 30 -5.32 -2.07 15.86
C LEU A 30 -5.45 -1.97 14.33
N ASP A 31 -4.82 -2.87 13.57
CA ASP A 31 -4.74 -2.81 12.10
C ASP A 31 -4.35 -1.41 11.59
N SER A 32 -3.41 -0.77 12.29
CA SER A 32 -3.09 0.65 12.16
C SER A 32 -1.64 0.86 11.70
N TYR A 33 -1.43 1.98 11.02
CA TYR A 33 -0.12 2.42 10.52
C TYR A 33 0.24 3.76 11.14
N ALA A 34 1.53 4.01 11.33
CA ALA A 34 2.00 5.32 11.77
C ALA A 34 2.53 6.15 10.60
N VAL A 35 2.34 7.47 10.65
CA VAL A 35 2.95 8.40 9.70
C VAL A 35 4.07 9.15 10.40
N ALA A 36 5.25 9.16 9.80
CA ALA A 36 6.44 9.77 10.39
C ALA A 36 7.15 10.69 9.41
N ARG A 37 7.93 11.63 9.97
CA ARG A 37 8.88 12.45 9.25
C ARG A 37 10.29 11.98 9.60
N ILE A 38 11.08 11.66 8.57
CA ILE A 38 12.48 11.25 8.75
C ILE A 38 13.43 12.19 8.01
N VAL A 39 14.61 12.41 8.59
CA VAL A 39 15.75 13.06 7.95
C VAL A 39 16.96 12.16 8.19
N ALA A 40 17.35 11.38 7.19
CA ALA A 40 18.35 10.32 7.37
C ALA A 40 19.75 10.84 7.74
N LYS A 41 20.12 12.03 7.26
CA LYS A 41 21.40 12.70 7.55
C LYS A 41 21.20 14.21 7.54
N GLU A 42 22.06 14.92 8.26
CA GLU A 42 22.11 16.38 8.20
C GLU A 42 22.23 16.87 6.74
N GLY A 43 21.45 17.89 6.38
CA GLY A 43 21.41 18.43 5.02
C GLY A 43 20.61 17.62 3.99
N LYS A 44 20.10 16.42 4.32
CA LYS A 44 19.14 15.72 3.45
C LYS A 44 17.74 16.31 3.58
N ALA A 45 17.00 16.28 2.47
CA ALA A 45 15.60 16.65 2.47
C ALA A 45 14.79 15.73 3.41
N PRO A 46 13.82 16.27 4.16
CA PRO A 46 12.92 15.45 4.96
C PRO A 46 12.04 14.58 4.06
N GLN A 47 11.75 13.38 4.52
CA GLN A 47 10.83 12.45 3.86
C GLN A 47 9.65 12.15 4.78
N LEU A 48 8.47 12.00 4.19
CA LEU A 48 7.32 11.42 4.88
C LEU A 48 7.35 9.90 4.68
N LEU A 49 7.10 9.15 5.75
CA LEU A 49 7.07 7.70 5.75
C LEU A 49 5.74 7.20 6.32
N LEU A 50 5.24 6.12 5.74
CA LEU A 50 4.31 5.20 6.39
C LEU A 50 5.14 4.14 7.11
N LEU A 51 4.82 3.88 8.36
CA LEU A 51 5.44 2.85 9.20
C LEU A 51 4.44 1.71 9.36
N ALA A 52 4.71 0.59 8.71
CA ALA A 52 3.89 -0.62 8.79
C ALA A 52 4.46 -1.58 9.84
N PRO A 53 3.64 -2.06 10.80
CA PRO A 53 4.10 -3.06 11.76
C PRO A 53 4.36 -4.39 11.05
N SER A 54 5.53 -5.00 11.31
CA SER A 54 5.84 -6.37 10.92
C SER A 54 6.34 -7.15 12.11
N ILE A 55 5.72 -8.31 12.35
CA ILE A 55 6.04 -9.23 13.44
C ILE A 55 6.39 -10.57 12.79
N GLU A 56 7.68 -10.89 12.79
CA GLU A 56 8.22 -12.17 12.38
C GLU A 56 8.79 -12.90 13.60
N PRO A 57 8.92 -14.25 13.57
CA PRO A 57 9.35 -15.03 14.75
C PRO A 57 10.68 -14.58 15.37
N GLU A 58 11.59 -14.00 14.58
CA GLU A 58 12.91 -13.55 15.03
C GLU A 58 13.06 -12.02 15.04
N LEU A 59 12.05 -11.27 14.56
CA LEU A 59 12.18 -9.84 14.31
C LEU A 59 10.83 -9.12 14.46
N GLU A 60 10.81 -8.11 15.32
CA GLU A 60 9.74 -7.11 15.39
C GLU A 60 10.28 -5.79 14.87
N CYS A 61 9.65 -5.24 13.83
CA CYS A 61 10.13 -4.05 13.17
C CYS A 61 9.02 -3.19 12.58
N LEU A 62 9.39 -1.98 12.16
CA LEU A 62 8.56 -1.12 11.35
C LEU A 62 9.13 -1.07 9.93
N VAL A 63 8.28 -1.34 8.94
CA VAL A 63 8.63 -1.19 7.53
C VAL A 63 8.34 0.24 7.11
N ASP A 64 9.39 0.93 6.67
CA ASP A 64 9.37 2.33 6.29
C ASP A 64 9.08 2.44 4.79
N VAL A 65 7.89 2.92 4.44
CA VAL A 65 7.49 3.14 3.05
C VAL A 65 7.40 4.64 2.77
N PRO A 66 8.20 5.20 1.85
CA PRO A 66 8.11 6.61 1.50
C PRO A 66 6.72 6.99 1.00
N LEU A 67 6.17 8.09 1.52
CA LEU A 67 4.91 8.69 1.08
C LEU A 67 5.17 9.86 0.12
N PRO A 68 4.26 10.09 -0.86
CA PRO A 68 4.42 11.19 -1.79
C PRO A 68 4.06 12.51 -1.08
N PHE A 69 4.73 13.59 -1.46
CA PHE A 69 4.25 14.92 -1.12
C PHE A 69 3.10 15.34 -2.05
N ALA A 70 2.42 16.43 -1.72
CA ALA A 70 1.28 16.91 -2.49
C ALA A 70 1.66 17.23 -3.95
N GLU A 71 2.90 17.68 -4.18
CA GLU A 71 3.42 18.04 -5.49
C GLU A 71 3.74 16.81 -6.36
N ASP A 72 3.95 15.64 -5.74
CA ASP A 72 4.24 14.39 -6.44
C ASP A 72 2.97 13.75 -7.02
N ILE A 73 1.80 14.13 -6.54
CA ILE A 73 0.52 13.51 -6.93
C ILE A 73 0.08 14.02 -8.30
N ARG A 74 0.09 13.13 -9.29
CA ARG A 74 -0.45 13.39 -10.63
C ARG A 74 -1.82 12.75 -10.79
N VAL A 75 -2.87 13.56 -10.69
CA VAL A 75 -4.25 13.08 -10.82
C VAL A 75 -4.65 13.06 -12.30
N TYR A 76 -4.75 11.86 -12.86
CA TYR A 76 -5.34 11.63 -14.18
C TYR A 76 -6.77 11.12 -14.03
N ARG A 77 -7.69 11.69 -14.82
CA ARG A 77 -9.08 11.22 -14.86
C ARG A 77 -9.24 10.19 -15.95
N PHE A 78 -9.54 8.96 -15.55
CA PHE A 78 -9.88 7.87 -16.47
C PHE A 78 -11.39 7.68 -16.50
N PRO A 79 -11.98 7.31 -17.65
CA PRO A 79 -13.35 6.86 -17.69
C PRO A 79 -13.49 5.56 -16.88
N PRO A 80 -14.66 5.32 -16.26
CA PRO A 80 -14.92 4.06 -15.59
C PRO A 80 -14.86 2.90 -16.59
N LEU A 81 -14.33 1.75 -16.14
CA LEU A 81 -14.19 0.56 -16.98
C LEU A 81 -15.41 -0.38 -16.89
N ASP A 82 -16.23 -0.23 -15.86
CA ASP A 82 -17.42 -1.05 -15.56
C ASP A 82 -18.69 -0.53 -16.26
N LYS A 83 -18.65 0.72 -16.75
CA LYS A 83 -19.80 1.38 -17.37
C LYS A 83 -19.35 2.39 -18.40
N VAL A 84 -20.20 2.57 -19.42
CA VAL A 84 -20.01 3.63 -20.40
C VAL A 84 -20.94 4.78 -20.04
N ILE A 85 -20.37 5.97 -19.85
CA ILE A 85 -21.14 7.19 -19.64
C ILE A 85 -21.36 7.84 -21.01
N GLY A 86 -22.61 7.86 -21.46
CA GLY A 86 -22.98 8.54 -22.70
C GLY A 86 -22.79 10.05 -22.60
N SER A 87 -22.75 10.75 -23.74
CA SER A 87 -22.64 12.22 -23.79
C SER A 87 -23.77 12.96 -23.04
N SER A 88 -24.91 12.30 -22.81
CA SER A 88 -26.06 12.78 -22.03
C SER A 88 -26.00 12.43 -20.53
N GLY A 89 -24.93 11.78 -20.05
CA GLY A 89 -24.83 11.29 -18.67
C GLY A 89 -25.56 9.96 -18.41
N THR A 90 -26.16 9.34 -19.43
CA THR A 90 -26.81 8.04 -19.30
C THR A 90 -25.78 6.95 -19.03
N VAL A 91 -26.01 6.15 -17.99
CA VAL A 91 -25.15 5.02 -17.61
C VAL A 91 -25.53 3.79 -18.43
N ILE A 92 -24.60 3.29 -19.22
CA ILE A 92 -24.77 2.09 -20.04
C ILE A 92 -23.92 0.97 -19.43
N THR A 93 -24.57 -0.11 -19.03
CA THR A 93 -23.94 -1.30 -18.44
C THR A 93 -23.81 -2.46 -19.43
N LYS A 94 -24.48 -2.39 -20.59
CA LYS A 94 -24.31 -3.32 -21.70
C LYS A 94 -23.81 -2.55 -22.92
N HIS A 95 -22.51 -2.68 -23.20
CA HIS A 95 -21.85 -2.02 -24.31
C HIS A 95 -20.81 -2.96 -24.91
N ARG A 96 -20.44 -2.79 -26.19
CA ARG A 96 -19.41 -3.60 -26.86
C ARG A 96 -18.03 -3.55 -26.16
N TYR A 97 -17.77 -2.50 -25.40
CA TYR A 97 -16.54 -2.30 -24.63
C TYR A 97 -16.63 -2.79 -23.19
N LEU A 98 -17.79 -3.31 -22.77
CA LEU A 98 -17.98 -3.94 -21.47
C LEU A 98 -17.99 -5.46 -21.67
N PRO A 99 -17.42 -6.22 -20.73
CA PRO A 99 -17.32 -7.68 -20.87
C PRO A 99 -18.72 -8.31 -20.82
N SER A 100 -18.93 -9.34 -21.64
CA SER A 100 -20.12 -10.22 -21.54
C SER A 100 -19.89 -11.30 -20.49
N ASP A 101 -20.97 -11.91 -20.00
CA ASP A 101 -20.90 -12.99 -19.01
C ASP A 101 -20.02 -14.16 -19.49
N ASP A 102 -20.11 -14.51 -20.78
CA ASP A 102 -19.27 -15.53 -21.42
C ASP A 102 -17.77 -15.14 -21.39
N LEU A 103 -17.46 -13.87 -21.63
CA LEU A 103 -16.07 -13.38 -21.62
C LEU A 103 -15.50 -13.34 -20.20
N VAL A 104 -16.32 -12.97 -19.21
CA VAL A 104 -15.93 -13.03 -17.80
C VAL A 104 -15.63 -14.47 -17.38
N THR A 105 -16.50 -15.41 -17.75
CA THR A 105 -16.32 -16.84 -17.45
C THR A 105 -15.04 -17.39 -18.08
N ALA A 106 -14.82 -17.11 -19.37
CA ALA A 106 -13.61 -17.54 -20.06
C ALA A 106 -12.33 -16.96 -19.45
N MET A 107 -12.37 -15.71 -18.96
CA MET A 107 -11.23 -15.08 -18.29
C MET A 107 -10.99 -15.68 -16.89
N SER A 108 -12.05 -16.02 -16.16
CA SER A 108 -11.93 -16.73 -14.88
C SER A 108 -11.29 -18.10 -15.06
N ASP A 109 -11.78 -18.91 -16.00
CA ASP A 109 -11.19 -20.23 -16.30
C ASP A 109 -9.71 -20.12 -16.70
N TYR A 110 -9.35 -19.08 -17.46
CA TYR A 110 -7.97 -18.81 -17.83
C TYR A 110 -7.09 -18.49 -16.62
N VAL A 111 -7.51 -17.56 -15.75
CA VAL A 111 -6.77 -17.20 -14.53
C VAL A 111 -6.61 -18.41 -13.61
N ASP A 112 -7.66 -19.20 -13.41
CA ASP A 112 -7.64 -20.40 -12.58
C ASP A 112 -6.66 -21.46 -13.12
N SER A 113 -6.55 -21.57 -14.44
CA SER A 113 -5.61 -22.52 -15.08
C SER A 113 -4.13 -22.12 -14.95
N GLU A 114 -3.85 -20.84 -14.75
CA GLU A 114 -2.49 -20.29 -14.64
C GLU A 114 -2.04 -20.08 -13.18
N TYR A 115 -2.84 -20.50 -12.19
CA TYR A 115 -2.45 -20.43 -10.79
C TYR A 115 -1.31 -21.41 -10.50
N ILE A 116 -0.11 -20.84 -10.33
CA ILE A 116 1.08 -21.59 -9.89
C ILE A 116 0.86 -21.97 -8.42
N THR A 117 0.80 -23.28 -8.16
CA THR A 117 0.77 -23.88 -6.81
C THR A 117 2.14 -23.81 -6.15
#